data_AF-A0A1F5CBA7-F1
#
_entry.id   AF-A0A1F5CBA7-F1
#
_cell.length_a   1.000
_cell.length_b   1.000
_cell.length_c   1.000
_cell.angle_alpha   90.00
_cell.angle_beta   90.00
_cell.angle_gamma   90.00
#
_symmetry.space_group_name_H-M   'P 1'
#
loop_
_entity.id
_entity.type
_entity.pdbx_description
1 polymer ?
#
loop_
_entity_poly.entity_id
_entity_poly.type
_entity_poly.pdbx_seq_one_letter_code
_entity_poly.pdbx_strand_id
1 'polypeptide(L)'
;MRVNADGSIDFLRGKQTYRFEKQNYDRHAKKRPKILHQKFLNEIETTITDPDCITVGSQLNKENFYRVVYFDDIRGTRFLTFWKIPVFYHNKNFAVIATAIEKNAPNFYAINPLENRKVPWRKTNSQI
;
A
#
# COMPACT_ATOMS: atom_id res chain seq x y z
N MET A 1 -1.47 9.31 13.03
CA MET A 1 0.01 9.24 12.95
C MET A 1 0.69 9.63 14.26
N ARG A 2 1.77 8.93 14.67
CA ARG A 2 2.70 9.35 15.75
C ARG A 2 4.13 9.41 15.21
N VAL A 3 4.86 10.49 15.49
CA VAL A 3 6.28 10.60 15.16
C VAL A 3 7.12 10.20 16.38
N ASN A 4 8.09 9.32 16.18
CA ASN A 4 8.99 8.82 17.22
C ASN A 4 10.29 9.63 17.28
N ALA A 5 11.03 9.51 18.38
CA ALA A 5 12.28 10.23 18.60
C ALA A 5 13.40 9.85 17.61
N ASP A 6 13.35 8.64 17.04
CA ASP A 6 14.27 8.14 16.01
C ASP A 6 13.92 8.64 14.59
N GLY A 7 12.84 9.42 14.46
CA GLY A 7 12.32 9.90 13.18
C GLY A 7 11.47 8.88 12.43
N SER A 8 11.22 7.69 12.99
CA SER A 8 10.22 6.76 12.48
C SER A 8 8.80 7.30 12.72
N ILE A 9 7.87 6.83 11.90
CA ILE A 9 6.47 7.26 11.94
C ILE A 9 5.59 6.03 12.14
N ASP A 10 4.76 6.03 13.17
CA ASP A 10 3.82 4.96 13.46
C ASP A 10 2.40 5.34 12.97
N PHE A 11 1.81 4.42 12.20
CA PHE A 11 0.42 4.43 11.78
C PHE A 11 -0.36 3.34 12.54
N LEU A 12 -1.58 3.66 12.96
CA LEU A 12 -2.42 2.75 13.75
C LEU A 12 -3.61 2.28 12.92
N ARG A 13 -3.87 0.98 12.93
CA ARG A 13 -5.09 0.37 12.37
C ARG A 13 -5.61 -0.66 13.37
N GLY A 14 -6.69 -0.32 14.07
CA GLY A 14 -7.17 -1.13 15.20
C GLY A 14 -6.11 -1.24 16.30
N LYS A 15 -5.77 -2.47 16.70
CA LYS A 15 -4.72 -2.75 17.71
C LYS A 15 -3.31 -2.89 17.12
N GLN A 16 -3.18 -2.83 15.80
CA GLN A 16 -1.93 -3.05 15.09
C GLN A 16 -1.18 -1.72 14.88
N THR A 17 0.13 -1.74 15.10
CA THR A 17 1.05 -0.64 14.81
C THR A 17 1.85 -0.94 13.54
N TYR A 18 1.90 0.01 12.62
CA TYR A 18 2.67 -0.04 11.38
C TYR A 18 3.74 1.05 11.40
N ARG A 19 5.01 0.64 11.43
CA ARG A 19 6.14 1.57 11.48
C ARG A 19 6.72 1.85 10.11
N PHE A 20 6.84 3.12 9.78
CA PHE A 20 7.57 3.63 8.63
C PHE A 20 8.92 4.20 9.05
N GLU A 21 9.98 3.59 8.56
CA GLU A 21 11.36 4.00 8.83
C GLU A 21 11.77 5.11 7.86
N LYS A 22 11.52 6.37 8.23
CA LYS A 22 11.79 7.54 7.38
C LYS A 22 13.23 7.59 6.88
N GLN A 23 14.20 7.24 7.72
CA GLN A 23 15.62 7.24 7.35
C GLN A 23 15.94 6.24 6.20
N ASN A 24 15.29 5.07 6.20
CA ASN A 24 15.47 4.07 5.15
C ASN A 24 14.83 4.54 3.84
N TYR A 25 13.65 5.14 3.95
CA TYR A 25 12.97 5.74 2.81
C TYR A 25 13.77 6.90 2.20
N ASP A 26 14.22 7.87 3.02
CA ASP A 26 15.01 9.01 2.56
C ASP A 26 16.28 8.54 1.83
N ARG A 27 16.95 7.49 2.35
CA ARG A 27 18.12 6.86 1.70
C ARG A 27 17.77 6.26 0.34
N HIS A 28 16.59 5.63 0.21
CA HIS A 28 16.11 5.07 -1.05
C HIS A 28 15.67 6.18 -2.04
N ALA A 29 14.98 7.20 -1.56
CA ALA A 29 14.47 8.31 -2.37
C ALA A 29 15.58 9.24 -2.89
N LYS A 30 16.69 9.41 -2.15
CA LYS A 30 17.90 10.07 -2.67
C LYS A 30 18.43 9.45 -3.96
N LYS A 31 18.19 8.14 -4.18
CA LYS A 31 18.55 7.43 -5.42
C LYS A 31 17.50 7.58 -6.53
N ARG A 32 16.32 8.15 -6.22
CA ARG A 32 15.14 8.24 -7.10
C ARG A 32 14.45 9.59 -6.93
N PRO A 33 14.96 10.66 -7.55
CA PRO A 33 14.56 12.05 -7.27
C PRO A 33 13.10 12.41 -7.58
N LYS A 34 12.33 11.53 -8.25
CA LYS A 34 10.93 11.79 -8.61
C LYS A 34 9.91 11.58 -7.47
N ILE A 35 10.32 11.13 -6.28
CA ILE A 35 9.37 10.82 -5.19
C ILE A 35 9.13 12.06 -4.31
N LEU A 36 7.98 12.73 -4.48
CA LEU A 36 7.56 13.88 -3.67
C LEU A 36 7.19 13.45 -2.24
N HIS A 37 8.01 13.83 -1.25
CA HIS A 37 7.96 13.28 0.12
C HIS A 37 6.67 13.54 0.91
N GLN A 38 6.09 14.74 0.85
CA GLN A 38 4.95 15.08 1.71
C GLN A 38 3.65 14.40 1.26
N LYS A 39 3.38 14.38 -0.06
CA LYS A 39 2.21 13.66 -0.60
C LYS A 39 2.29 12.17 -0.26
N PHE A 40 3.48 11.60 -0.37
CA PHE A 40 3.74 10.18 -0.13
C PHE A 40 3.41 9.69 1.29
N LEU A 41 3.69 10.49 2.35
CA LEU A 41 3.35 10.10 3.72
C LEU A 41 1.84 10.01 3.95
N ASN A 42 1.08 10.97 3.43
CA ASN A 42 -0.38 10.95 3.52
C ASN A 42 -0.97 9.75 2.77
N GLU A 43 -0.41 9.41 1.60
CA GLU A 43 -0.82 8.23 0.84
C GLU A 43 -0.53 6.93 1.61
N ILE A 44 0.60 6.83 2.31
CA ILE A 44 0.90 5.69 3.19
C ILE A 44 -0.12 5.59 4.32
N GLU A 45 -0.35 6.68 5.06
CA GLU A 45 -1.31 6.69 6.19
C GLU A 45 -2.69 6.25 5.71
N THR A 46 -3.17 6.85 4.62
CA THR A 46 -4.50 6.57 4.08
C THR A 46 -4.59 5.14 3.57
N THR A 47 -3.57 4.63 2.87
CA THR A 47 -3.59 3.25 2.36
C THR A 47 -3.50 2.21 3.47
N ILE A 48 -2.82 2.51 4.59
CA ILE A 48 -2.77 1.59 5.75
C ILE A 48 -4.09 1.63 6.53
N THR A 49 -4.66 2.80 6.77
CA THR A 49 -5.87 2.97 7.59
C THR A 49 -7.14 2.55 6.85
N ASP A 50 -7.21 2.82 5.55
CA ASP A 50 -8.37 2.59 4.68
C ASP A 50 -7.93 2.06 3.30
N PRO A 51 -7.46 0.80 3.21
CA PRO A 51 -7.10 0.18 1.94
C PRO A 51 -8.33 -0.22 1.11
N ASP A 52 -8.26 -0.08 -0.21
CA ASP A 52 -9.22 -0.69 -1.12
C ASP A 52 -9.07 -2.23 -1.17
N CYS A 53 -7.85 -2.75 -0.93
CA CYS A 53 -7.58 -4.18 -0.86
C CYS A 53 -6.35 -4.50 -0.03
N ILE A 54 -6.37 -5.68 0.58
CA ILE A 54 -5.24 -6.26 1.29
C ILE A 54 -4.98 -7.65 0.69
N THR A 55 -3.73 -7.94 0.34
CA THR A 55 -3.33 -9.29 -0.08
C THR A 55 -2.19 -9.81 0.79
N VAL A 56 -2.23 -11.10 1.08
CA VAL A 56 -1.12 -11.80 1.74
C VAL A 56 -0.07 -12.14 0.69
N GLY A 57 1.19 -11.80 0.95
CA GLY A 57 2.30 -12.16 0.06
C GLY A 57 2.60 -13.65 0.11
N SER A 58 3.34 -14.16 -0.89
CA SER A 58 3.85 -15.54 -0.88
C SER A 58 4.87 -15.82 0.24
N GLN A 59 5.42 -14.76 0.85
CA GLN A 59 6.31 -14.85 2.00
C GLN A 59 5.49 -14.86 3.29
N LEU A 60 5.84 -15.74 4.23
CA LEU A 60 5.30 -15.74 5.59
C LEU A 60 5.45 -14.33 6.20
N ASN A 61 4.42 -13.88 6.93
CA ASN A 61 4.38 -12.58 7.62
C ASN A 61 4.42 -11.34 6.70
N LYS A 62 4.00 -11.47 5.43
CA LYS A 62 3.91 -10.32 4.52
C LYS A 62 2.47 -10.02 4.13
N GLU A 63 2.09 -8.76 4.23
CA GLU A 63 0.87 -8.23 3.61
C GLU A 63 1.19 -7.10 2.64
N ASN A 64 0.28 -6.85 1.72
CA ASN A 64 0.33 -5.73 0.80
C ASN A 64 -1.00 -5.00 0.87
N PHE A 65 -0.95 -3.71 1.19
CA PHE A 65 -2.10 -2.81 1.19
C PHE A 65 -2.15 -2.08 -0.15
N TYR A 66 -3.34 -1.95 -0.72
CA TYR A 66 -3.55 -1.33 -2.02
C TYR A 66 -4.60 -0.24 -1.93
N ARG A 67 -4.34 0.89 -2.60
CA ARG A 67 -5.30 1.97 -2.78
C ARG A 67 -5.23 2.51 -4.21
N VAL A 68 -6.37 2.61 -4.88
CA VAL A 68 -6.49 3.20 -6.22
C VAL A 68 -6.31 4.70 -6.10
N VAL A 69 -5.45 5.27 -6.95
CA VAL A 69 -5.33 6.71 -7.12
C VAL A 69 -6.29 7.17 -8.22
N TYR A 70 -6.23 6.55 -9.40
CA TYR A 70 -7.13 6.82 -10.52
C TYR A 70 -7.06 5.70 -11.58
N PHE A 71 -7.95 5.77 -12.58
CA PHE A 71 -7.95 4.90 -13.74
C PHE A 71 -7.95 5.71 -15.04
N ASP A 72 -7.28 5.19 -16.06
CA ASP A 72 -7.34 5.70 -17.44
C ASP A 72 -7.87 4.61 -18.36
N ASP A 73 -8.65 4.99 -19.37
CA ASP A 73 -9.02 4.11 -20.48
C ASP A 73 -8.25 4.53 -21.73
N ILE A 74 -7.35 3.67 -22.19
CA ILE A 74 -6.54 3.93 -23.38
C ILE A 74 -6.83 2.80 -24.37
N ARG A 75 -7.52 3.15 -25.46
CA ARG A 75 -7.87 2.22 -26.56
C ARG A 75 -8.59 0.95 -26.06
N GLY A 76 -9.51 1.09 -25.10
CA GLY A 76 -10.28 -0.02 -24.53
C GLY A 76 -9.53 -0.84 -23.48
N THR A 77 -8.31 -0.43 -23.12
CA THR A 77 -7.55 -1.01 -22.00
C THR A 77 -7.62 -0.09 -20.80
N ARG A 78 -8.12 -0.60 -19.67
CA ARG A 78 -8.14 0.14 -18.40
C ARG A 78 -6.81 -0.01 -17.69
N PHE A 79 -6.13 1.12 -17.51
CA PHE A 79 -4.93 1.24 -16.69
C PHE A 79 -5.33 1.74 -15.31
N LEU A 80 -4.88 1.05 -14.27
CA LEU A 80 -5.06 1.52 -12.89
C LEU A 80 -3.72 2.00 -12.36
N THR A 81 -3.72 3.22 -11.83
CA THR A 81 -2.63 3.72 -10.99
C THR A 81 -3.02 3.53 -9.53
N PHE A 82 -2.18 2.83 -8.77
CA PHE A 82 -2.44 2.50 -7.38
C PHE A 82 -1.17 2.56 -6.53
N TRP A 83 -1.36 2.80 -5.24
CA TRP A 83 -0.34 2.59 -4.23
C TRP A 83 -0.32 1.14 -3.79
N LYS A 84 0.88 0.55 -3.72
CA LYS A 84 1.12 -0.73 -3.06
C LYS A 84 2.04 -0.50 -1.86
N ILE A 85 1.56 -0.78 -0.66
CA ILE A 85 2.30 -0.67 0.59
C ILE A 85 2.58 -2.09 1.14
N PRO A 86 3.77 -2.66 0.87
CA PRO A 86 4.18 -3.92 1.47
C PRO A 86 4.57 -3.70 2.94
N VAL A 87 4.06 -4.57 3.79
CA VAL A 87 4.38 -4.61 5.22
C VAL A 87 4.84 -6.00 5.63
N PHE A 88 5.73 -6.05 6.62
CA PHE A 88 6.26 -7.27 7.20
C PHE A 88 5.94 -7.32 8.70
N TYR A 89 5.24 -8.35 9.12
CA TYR A 89 4.89 -8.56 10.53
C TYR A 89 6.09 -9.12 11.27
N HIS A 90 6.53 -8.40 12.29
CA HIS A 90 7.51 -8.91 13.25
C HIS A 90 6.81 -9.66 14.38
N ASN A 91 5.63 -9.20 14.77
CA ASN A 91 4.78 -9.88 15.74
C ASN A 91 3.30 -9.53 15.51
N LYS A 92 2.41 -10.08 16.35
CA LYS A 92 0.96 -9.94 16.25
C LYS A 92 0.45 -8.50 16.30
N ASN A 93 1.21 -7.55 16.87
CA ASN A 93 0.79 -6.16 17.05
C ASN A 93 1.73 -5.15 16.38
N PHE A 94 2.84 -5.60 15.76
CA PHE A 94 3.83 -4.73 15.15
C PHE A 94 4.26 -5.21 13.75
N ALA A 95 4.15 -4.31 12.78
CA ALA A 95 4.57 -4.51 11.39
C ALA A 95 5.44 -3.34 10.90
N VAL A 96 6.37 -3.62 10.00
CA VAL A 96 7.25 -2.62 9.39
C VAL A 96 6.87 -2.43 7.92
N ILE A 97 6.77 -1.16 7.51
CA ILE A 97 6.51 -0.76 6.12
C ILE A 97 7.86 -0.77 5.37
N ALA A 98 7.97 -1.58 4.31
CA ALA A 98 9.24 -1.73 3.61
C ALA A 98 9.50 -0.62 2.58
N THR A 99 8.64 -0.49 1.56
CA THR A 99 8.70 0.61 0.58
C THR A 99 7.36 0.72 -0.09
N ALA A 100 6.67 1.84 0.11
CA ALA A 100 5.46 2.15 -0.64
C ALA A 100 5.81 2.44 -2.11
N ILE A 101 5.09 1.81 -3.04
CA ILE A 101 5.40 1.83 -4.47
C ILE A 101 4.15 2.26 -5.23
N GLU A 102 4.26 3.34 -6.00
CA GLU A 102 3.27 3.67 -7.03
C GLU A 102 3.43 2.67 -8.19
N LYS A 103 2.34 2.05 -8.59
CA LYS A 103 2.32 1.12 -9.72
C LYS A 103 1.24 1.52 -10.70
N ASN A 104 1.59 1.42 -11.98
CA ASN A 104 0.64 1.42 -13.07
C ASN A 104 0.60 0.01 -13.66
N ALA A 105 -0.59 -0.59 -13.78
CA ALA A 105 -0.74 -1.90 -14.39
C ALA A 105 -2.04 -1.99 -15.20
N PRO A 106 -2.02 -2.69 -16.36
CA PRO A 106 -3.23 -2.98 -17.12
C PRO A 106 -4.05 -4.08 -16.42
N ASN A 107 -5.38 -3.90 -16.34
CA ASN A 107 -6.35 -4.93 -15.97
C ASN A 107 -6.00 -5.75 -14.70
N PHE A 108 -6.06 -5.12 -13.52
CA PHE A 108 -5.77 -5.83 -12.28
C PHE A 108 -6.92 -6.77 -11.86
N TYR A 109 -6.60 -8.05 -11.65
CA TYR A 109 -7.41 -9.00 -10.89
C TYR A 109 -6.83 -9.06 -9.47
N ALA A 110 -7.62 -8.76 -8.45
CA ALA A 110 -7.21 -9.11 -7.09
C ALA A 110 -7.44 -10.61 -6.91
N ILE A 111 -6.41 -11.34 -6.49
CA ILE A 111 -6.57 -12.72 -6.07
C ILE A 111 -7.18 -12.66 -4.67
N ASN A 112 -8.42 -13.13 -4.52
CA ASN A 112 -9.00 -13.37 -3.19
C ASN A 112 -8.29 -14.60 -2.61
N PRO A 113 -7.45 -14.48 -1.57
CA PRO A 113 -6.65 -15.59 -1.06
C PRO A 113 -7.51 -16.66 -0.35
N LEU A 114 -8.75 -16.36 0.04
CA LEU A 114 -9.66 -17.33 0.64
C LEU A 114 -10.32 -18.25 -0.40
N GLU A 115 -10.49 -17.77 -1.63
CA GLU A 115 -11.23 -18.47 -2.68
C GLU A 115 -10.35 -18.92 -3.85
N ASN A 116 -9.07 -18.53 -3.86
CA ASN A 116 -8.13 -18.72 -4.97
C ASN A 116 -8.72 -18.34 -6.34
N ARG A 117 -9.61 -17.34 -6.35
CA ARG A 117 -10.29 -16.82 -7.55
C ARG A 117 -9.70 -15.47 -7.94
N LYS A 118 -9.51 -15.28 -9.25
CA LYS A 118 -9.23 -13.98 -9.85
C LYS A 118 -10.51 -13.17 -9.79
N VAL A 119 -10.61 -12.25 -8.84
CA VAL A 119 -11.74 -11.32 -8.77
C VAL A 119 -11.35 -10.08 -9.58
N PRO A 120 -12.06 -9.75 -10.68
CA PRO A 120 -11.85 -8.47 -11.35
C PRO A 120 -12.11 -7.38 -10.31
N TRP A 121 -11.12 -6.51 -10.09
CA TRP A 121 -11.18 -5.54 -9.02
C TRP A 121 -12.28 -4.52 -9.34
N ARG A 122 -13.38 -4.56 -8.58
CA ARG A 122 -14.48 -3.61 -8.66
C ARG A 122 -14.44 -2.80 -7.38
N LYS A 123 -14.41 -1.47 -7.51
CA LYS A 123 -14.51 -0.56 -6.37
C LYS A 123 -15.79 -0.92 -5.61
N THR A 124 -15.68 -1.21 -4.32
CA THR A 124 -16.84 -1.40 -3.43
C THR A 124 -17.64 -0.09 -3.48
N ASN A 125 -18.88 -0.16 -3.96
CA ASN A 125 -19.83 0.94 -4.15
C ASN A 125 -19.72 1.77 -5.44
N SER A 126 -19.69 1.10 -6.60
CA SER A 126 -20.47 1.62 -7.74
C SER A 126 -21.81 0.89 -7.74
N GLN A 127 -22.82 1.50 -7.14
CA GLN A 127 -24.21 1.10 -7.35
C GLN A 127 -24.48 1.13 -8.86
N ILE A 128 -24.96 0.01 -9.40
CA ILE A 128 -25.82 -0.04 -10.58
C ILE A 128 -27.04 -0.83 -10.14
#